data_AF-A0A2V7FDY1-F1
#
_entry.id   AF-A0A2V7FDY1-F1
#
_cell.length_a   1.000
_cell.length_b   1.000
_cell.length_c   1.000
_cell.angle_alpha   90.00
_cell.angle_beta   90.00
_cell.angle_gamma   90.00
#
_symmetry.space_group_name_H-M   'P 1'
#
loop_
_entity.id
_entity.type
_entity.pdbx_description
1 polymer ?
#
loop_
_entity_poly.entity_id
_entity_poly.type
_entity_poly.pdbx_seq_one_letter_code
_entity_poly.pdbx_strand_id
1 'polypeptide(L)'
;MITSARARFVRVSARKARLVLDQIRGKSVGDALATLEYTPRAAARLVEKVLRSAVANAEHNHQVRNLDDLRIVHAIADGGPSMKRVQPRAMGRAFFIRHRTSHLTIGVSDEQGRMTLAAPPARPGRAAAPAPAPAAPAAPAAKAPAGRARTAKAPARGARKPKEKK
;
A
#
# COMPACT_ATOMS: atom_id res chain seq x y z
N MET A 1 -5.59 -27.43 12.72
CA MET A 1 -4.67 -26.72 13.65
C MET A 1 -3.71 -25.82 12.89
N ILE A 2 -3.42 -24.60 13.38
CA ILE A 2 -2.62 -23.58 12.65
C ILE A 2 -1.22 -23.45 13.26
N THR A 3 -0.18 -23.67 12.47
CA THR A 3 1.21 -23.40 12.82
C THR A 3 1.65 -22.11 12.13
N SER A 4 2.32 -21.20 12.84
CA SER A 4 2.71 -19.90 12.30
C SER A 4 4.21 -19.64 12.34
N ALA A 5 4.72 -18.94 11.33
CA ALA A 5 6.08 -18.42 11.27
C ALA A 5 6.06 -16.90 11.09
N ARG A 6 7.00 -16.21 11.75
CA ARG A 6 7.08 -14.74 11.74
C ARG A 6 8.50 -14.27 11.43
N ALA A 7 8.63 -13.39 10.44
CA ALA A 7 9.86 -12.63 10.21
C ALA A 7 9.66 -11.17 10.62
N ARG A 8 10.46 -10.72 11.59
CA ARG A 8 10.41 -9.36 12.13
C ARG A 8 11.49 -8.47 11.51
N PHE A 9 11.22 -7.17 11.47
CA PHE A 9 12.09 -6.11 10.94
C PHE A 9 12.61 -6.32 9.51
N VAL A 10 11.78 -6.90 8.64
CA VAL A 10 12.12 -7.10 7.23
C VAL A 10 12.23 -5.73 6.54
N ARG A 11 13.34 -5.47 5.84
CA ARG A 11 13.59 -4.20 5.13
C ARG A 11 12.82 -4.09 3.80
N VAL A 12 11.51 -4.29 3.86
CA VAL A 12 10.58 -4.13 2.74
C VAL A 12 9.37 -3.35 3.22
N SER A 13 8.77 -2.57 2.34
CA SER A 13 7.50 -1.90 2.63
C SER A 13 6.37 -2.93 2.66
N ALA A 14 5.53 -2.88 3.69
CA ALA A 14 4.38 -3.79 3.84
C ALA A 14 3.52 -3.86 2.56
N ARG A 15 3.33 -2.74 1.85
CA ARG A 15 2.56 -2.71 0.58
C ARG A 15 3.17 -3.62 -0.49
N LYS A 16 4.50 -3.66 -0.62
CA LYS A 16 5.17 -4.51 -1.62
C LYS A 16 5.10 -5.99 -1.24
N ALA A 17 5.16 -6.30 0.06
CA ALA A 17 5.01 -7.66 0.55
C ALA A 17 3.58 -8.18 0.39
N ARG A 18 2.55 -7.34 0.66
CA ARG A 18 1.13 -7.70 0.50
C ARG A 18 0.80 -8.21 -0.91
N LEU A 19 1.32 -7.56 -1.95
CA LEU A 19 1.10 -8.00 -3.34
C LEU A 19 1.53 -9.44 -3.59
N VAL A 20 2.59 -9.91 -2.92
CA VAL A 20 3.07 -11.30 -3.05
C VAL A 20 2.28 -12.22 -2.13
N LEU A 21 1.99 -11.78 -0.90
CA LEU A 21 1.19 -12.56 0.05
C LEU A 21 -0.24 -12.83 -0.45
N ASP A 22 -0.83 -11.88 -1.16
CA ASP A 22 -2.16 -12.04 -1.74
C ASP A 22 -2.18 -13.07 -2.88
N GLN A 23 -1.05 -13.34 -3.54
CA GLN A 23 -0.94 -14.38 -4.58
C GLN A 23 -0.87 -15.81 -4.01
N ILE A 24 -0.41 -15.97 -2.76
CA ILE A 24 -0.20 -17.28 -2.13
C ILE A 24 -1.30 -17.65 -1.13
N ARG A 25 -2.15 -16.69 -0.75
CA ARG A 25 -3.22 -16.92 0.24
C ARG A 25 -4.20 -17.96 -0.28
N GLY A 26 -4.48 -19.00 0.51
CA GLY A 26 -5.41 -20.07 0.18
C GLY A 26 -4.88 -21.16 -0.76
N LYS A 27 -3.63 -21.04 -1.24
CA LYS A 27 -2.99 -22.08 -2.07
C LYS A 27 -2.39 -23.20 -1.20
N SER A 28 -2.15 -24.34 -1.84
CA SER A 28 -1.30 -25.41 -1.30
C SER A 28 0.14 -24.90 -1.13
N VAL A 29 0.91 -25.51 -0.22
CA VAL A 29 2.31 -25.16 -0.03
C VAL A 29 3.15 -25.40 -1.29
N GLY A 30 2.90 -26.50 -2.02
CA GLY A 30 3.58 -26.81 -3.28
C GLY A 30 3.36 -25.74 -4.35
N ASP A 31 2.10 -25.37 -4.61
CA ASP A 31 1.76 -24.32 -5.59
C ASP A 31 2.29 -22.95 -5.18
N ALA A 32 2.30 -22.67 -3.88
CA ALA A 32 2.83 -21.43 -3.34
C ALA A 32 4.34 -21.31 -3.54
N LEU A 33 5.11 -22.39 -3.31
CA LEU A 33 6.55 -22.41 -3.54
C LEU A 33 6.88 -22.17 -5.02
N ALA A 34 6.19 -22.87 -5.93
CA ALA A 34 6.35 -22.65 -7.37
C ALA A 34 6.00 -21.21 -7.77
N THR A 35 4.88 -20.67 -7.27
CA THR A 35 4.48 -19.27 -7.55
C THR A 35 5.55 -18.29 -7.07
N LEU A 36 6.13 -18.51 -5.88
CA LEU A 36 7.12 -17.61 -5.29
C LEU A 36 8.45 -17.62 -6.04
N GLU A 37 8.87 -18.78 -6.55
CA GLU A 37 10.12 -18.93 -7.31
C GLU A 37 10.11 -18.12 -8.61
N TYR A 38 9.00 -18.14 -9.35
CA TYR A 38 8.88 -17.44 -10.63
C TYR A 38 8.38 -15.98 -10.53
N THR A 39 8.11 -15.49 -9.32
CA THR A 39 7.63 -14.12 -9.14
C THR A 39 8.81 -13.11 -9.18
N PRO A 40 8.80 -12.11 -10.09
CA PRO A 40 9.93 -11.18 -10.27
C PRO A 40 10.07 -10.11 -9.16
N ARG A 41 9.46 -10.31 -8.00
CA ARG A 41 9.45 -9.34 -6.89
C ARG A 41 10.50 -9.73 -5.85
N ALA A 42 11.31 -8.76 -5.41
CA ALA A 42 12.28 -8.99 -4.33
C ALA A 42 11.64 -9.48 -3.01
N ALA A 43 10.37 -9.17 -2.77
CA ALA A 43 9.62 -9.67 -1.61
C ALA A 43 9.38 -11.18 -1.67
N ALA A 44 9.35 -11.80 -2.86
CA ALA A 44 9.08 -13.23 -3.02
C ALA A 44 10.15 -14.08 -2.34
N ARG A 45 11.43 -13.78 -2.56
CA ARG A 45 12.56 -14.43 -1.88
C ARG A 45 12.48 -14.39 -0.35
N LEU A 46 11.91 -13.32 0.21
CA LEU A 46 11.77 -13.18 1.66
C LEU A 46 10.59 -13.99 2.18
N VAL A 47 9.46 -13.96 1.46
CA VAL A 47 8.26 -14.73 1.77
C VAL A 47 8.53 -16.23 1.67
N GLU A 48 9.28 -16.65 0.66
CA GLU A 48 9.71 -18.04 0.46
C GLU A 48 10.47 -18.58 1.66
N LYS A 49 11.43 -17.82 2.21
CA LYS A 49 12.17 -18.20 3.43
C LYS A 49 11.23 -18.40 4.63
N VAL A 50 10.24 -17.51 4.78
CA VAL A 50 9.26 -17.62 5.87
C VAL A 50 8.35 -18.82 5.67
N LEU A 51 7.94 -19.10 4.44
CA LEU A 51 7.11 -20.27 4.13
C LEU A 51 7.85 -21.57 4.40
N ARG A 52 9.11 -21.70 3.95
CA ARG A 52 9.97 -22.85 4.27
C ARG A 52 10.15 -23.04 5.77
N SER A 53 10.30 -21.96 6.53
CA SER A 53 10.34 -22.03 8.00
C SER A 53 9.01 -22.46 8.62
N ALA A 54 7.87 -22.05 8.06
CA ALA A 54 6.56 -22.49 8.53
C ALA A 54 6.35 -24.00 8.32
N VAL A 55 6.79 -24.51 7.16
CA VAL A 55 6.76 -25.94 6.83
C VAL A 55 7.64 -26.73 7.80
N ALA A 56 8.89 -26.32 8.00
CA ALA A 56 9.80 -26.99 8.94
C ALA A 56 9.25 -27.00 10.38
N ASN A 57 8.59 -25.92 10.81
CA ASN A 57 7.94 -25.87 12.12
C ASN A 57 6.75 -26.82 12.21
N ALA A 58 6.00 -26.99 11.13
CA ALA A 58 4.88 -27.93 11.08
C ALA A 58 5.36 -29.39 11.12
N GLU A 59 6.41 -29.71 10.36
CA GLU A 59 7.05 -31.04 10.38
C GLU A 59 7.60 -31.38 11.77
N HIS A 60 8.35 -30.47 12.39
CA HIS A 60 9.01 -30.75 13.66
C HIS A 60 8.04 -30.82 14.85
N ASN A 61 7.11 -29.86 14.96
CA ASN A 61 6.28 -29.73 16.16
C ASN A 61 4.98 -30.55 16.11
N HIS A 62 4.51 -30.89 14.92
CA HIS A 62 3.23 -31.57 14.73
C HIS A 62 3.36 -32.90 13.98
N GLN A 63 4.60 -33.33 13.65
CA GLN A 63 4.91 -34.60 12.98
C GLN A 63 4.07 -34.82 11.72
N VAL A 64 3.69 -33.71 11.05
CA VAL A 64 2.94 -33.78 9.80
C VAL A 64 3.88 -34.33 8.75
N ARG A 65 3.54 -35.50 8.21
CA ARG A 65 4.42 -36.26 7.32
C ARG A 65 4.23 -35.90 5.84
N ASN A 66 3.07 -35.35 5.51
CA ASN A 66 2.69 -35.02 4.13
C ASN A 66 2.69 -33.50 3.94
N LEU A 67 3.54 -33.02 3.02
CA LEU A 67 3.61 -31.62 2.63
C LEU A 67 2.43 -31.19 1.73
N ASP A 68 1.81 -32.15 1.05
CA ASP A 68 0.80 -31.91 0.03
C ASP A 68 -0.56 -31.48 0.61
N ASP A 69 -0.84 -31.88 1.85
CA ASP A 69 -2.08 -31.55 2.55
C ASP A 69 -2.03 -30.15 3.20
N LEU A 70 -0.82 -29.59 3.37
CA LEU A 70 -0.63 -28.29 3.99
C LEU A 70 -1.10 -27.14 3.09
N ARG A 71 -1.95 -26.28 3.65
CA ARG A 71 -2.44 -25.06 3.00
C ARG A 71 -2.12 -23.80 3.79
N ILE A 72 -1.97 -22.70 3.06
CA ILE A 72 -1.75 -21.38 3.66
C ILE A 72 -3.09 -20.77 4.05
N VAL A 73 -3.43 -20.82 5.34
CA VAL A 73 -4.66 -20.24 5.90
C VAL A 73 -4.51 -18.73 6.09
N HIS A 74 -3.34 -18.30 6.58
CA HIS A 74 -3.12 -16.91 6.95
C HIS A 74 -1.82 -16.37 6.37
N ALA A 75 -1.88 -15.20 5.75
CA ALA A 75 -0.71 -14.54 5.17
C ALA A 75 -0.88 -13.02 5.32
N ILE A 76 -0.18 -12.43 6.29
CA ILE A 76 -0.25 -11.00 6.62
C ILE A 76 1.13 -10.36 6.60
N ALA A 77 1.15 -9.11 6.13
CA ALA A 77 2.27 -8.19 6.28
C ALA A 77 1.84 -6.93 7.03
N ASP A 78 2.40 -6.76 8.23
CA ASP A 78 2.19 -5.61 9.10
C ASP A 78 3.30 -4.55 8.90
N GLY A 79 2.94 -3.29 9.16
CA GLY A 79 3.88 -2.19 9.14
C GLY A 79 4.79 -2.23 10.36
N GLY A 80 6.10 -2.21 10.15
CA GLY A 80 7.09 -2.11 11.22
C GLY A 80 7.58 -0.68 11.44
N PRO A 81 8.55 -0.50 12.37
CA PRO A 81 9.16 0.80 12.61
C PRO A 81 9.82 1.34 11.33
N SER A 82 9.69 2.65 11.13
CA SER A 82 10.21 3.34 9.95
C SER A 82 11.36 4.26 10.32
N MET A 83 12.51 4.06 9.68
CA MET A 83 13.65 4.95 9.85
C MET A 83 13.46 6.20 8.99
N LYS A 84 13.61 7.39 9.61
CA LYS A 84 13.57 8.68 8.92
C LYS A 84 15.00 9.08 8.51
N ARG A 85 15.17 9.56 7.28
CA ARG A 85 16.41 10.15 6.76
C ARG A 85 16.09 11.49 6.12
N VAL A 86 16.89 12.50 6.37
CA VAL A 86 16.72 13.83 5.79
C VAL A 86 17.27 13.82 4.36
N GLN A 87 16.51 14.35 3.41
CA GLN A 87 16.94 14.58 2.04
C GLN A 87 16.90 16.08 1.74
N PRO A 88 18.05 16.69 1.41
CA PRO A 88 18.09 18.11 1.03
C PRO A 88 17.36 18.33 -0.30
N ARG A 89 16.67 19.47 -0.41
CA ARG A 89 15.93 19.90 -1.62
C ARG A 89 16.21 21.38 -1.92
N ALA A 90 15.77 21.82 -3.10
CA ALA A 90 15.95 23.19 -3.56
C ALA A 90 15.39 24.23 -2.58
N MET A 91 16.00 25.43 -2.58
CA MET A 91 15.62 26.57 -1.76
C MET A 91 15.67 26.30 -0.24
N GLY A 92 16.69 25.59 0.24
CA GLY A 92 16.89 25.31 1.68
C GLY A 92 15.84 24.40 2.31
N ARG A 93 15.01 23.72 1.51
CA ARG A 93 13.96 22.82 2.01
C ARG A 93 14.54 21.46 2.37
N ALA A 94 14.00 20.82 3.40
CA ALA A 94 14.36 19.47 3.82
C ALA A 94 13.13 18.55 3.82
N PHE A 95 13.22 17.43 3.11
CA PHE A 95 12.19 16.38 3.12
C PHE A 95 12.67 15.15 3.88
N PHE A 96 11.75 14.28 4.29
CA PHE A 96 12.07 13.04 4.99
C PHE A 96 11.78 11.83 4.11
N ILE A 97 12.82 11.03 3.84
CA ILE A 97 12.68 9.68 3.28
C ILE A 97 12.39 8.73 4.44
N ARG A 98 11.37 7.88 4.28
CA ARG A 98 11.01 6.85 5.27
C ARG A 98 11.42 5.48 4.75
N HIS A 99 12.46 4.91 5.33
CA HIS A 99 12.82 3.50 5.12
C HIS A 99 11.95 2.63 6.03
N ARG A 100 10.84 2.16 5.46
CA ARG A 100 9.84 1.36 6.16
C ARG A 100 10.32 -0.08 6.30
N THR A 101 10.07 -0.68 7.46
CA THR A 101 10.20 -2.13 7.66
C THR A 101 8.81 -2.77 7.73
N SER A 102 8.77 -4.10 7.65
CA SER A 102 7.55 -4.89 7.80
C SER A 102 7.77 -6.09 8.70
N HIS A 103 6.67 -6.64 9.20
CA HIS A 103 6.62 -7.93 9.84
C HIS A 103 5.77 -8.87 8.97
N LEU A 104 6.32 -10.03 8.63
CA LEU A 104 5.64 -11.03 7.82
C LEU A 104 5.18 -12.16 8.73
N THR A 105 3.91 -12.54 8.61
CA THR A 105 3.33 -13.67 9.34
C THR A 105 2.68 -14.61 8.32
N ILE A 106 3.09 -15.88 8.33
CA ILE A 106 2.50 -16.94 7.52
C ILE A 106 2.00 -18.03 8.47
N GLY A 107 0.75 -18.46 8.30
CA GLY A 107 0.12 -19.55 9.02
C GLY A 107 -0.26 -20.68 8.06
N VAL A 108 0.20 -21.88 8.36
CA VAL A 108 -0.10 -23.12 7.63
C VAL A 108 -1.03 -24.00 8.46
N SER A 109 -1.91 -24.74 7.79
CA SER A 109 -2.80 -25.70 8.43
C SER A 109 -3.05 -26.90 7.51
N ASP A 110 -3.26 -28.05 8.13
CA ASP A 110 -3.62 -29.33 7.51
C ASP A 110 -5.16 -29.49 7.37
N GLU A 111 -5.92 -28.72 8.14
CA GLU A 111 -7.38 -28.82 8.07
C GLU A 111 -7.87 -28.28 6.72
N GLN A 112 -8.51 -29.17 5.96
CA GLN A 112 -9.48 -28.84 4.90
C GLN A 112 -10.70 -28.14 5.54
N GLY A 113 -10.46 -26.98 6.12
CA GLY A 113 -11.37 -26.26 6.99
C GLY A 113 -12.03 -25.10 6.26
N ARG A 114 -13.12 -25.41 5.56
CA ARG A 114 -14.24 -24.50 5.30
C ARG A 114 -13.85 -23.12 4.75
N MET A 115 -13.52 -23.08 3.46
CA MET A 115 -13.93 -21.93 2.66
C MET A 115 -15.41 -22.10 2.32
N THR A 116 -16.28 -22.07 3.34
CA THR A 116 -17.70 -21.81 3.08
C THR A 116 -17.73 -20.42 2.45
N LEU A 117 -18.31 -20.38 1.26
CA LEU A 117 -18.53 -19.19 0.44
C LEU A 117 -19.26 -18.11 1.25
N ALA A 118 -18.53 -17.30 2.01
CA ALA A 118 -18.93 -15.92 2.20
C ALA A 118 -18.46 -15.20 0.94
N ALA A 119 -19.33 -15.21 -0.08
CA ALA A 119 -19.21 -14.30 -1.21
C ALA A 119 -18.81 -12.92 -0.66
N PRO A 120 -17.81 -12.23 -1.25
CA PRO A 120 -17.56 -10.86 -0.85
C PRO A 120 -18.90 -10.14 -0.96
N PRO A 121 -19.38 -9.41 0.07
CA PRO A 121 -20.54 -8.57 -0.13
C PRO A 121 -20.21 -7.71 -1.34
N ALA A 122 -20.98 -7.91 -2.41
CA ALA A 122 -20.90 -7.07 -3.59
C ALA A 122 -20.84 -5.65 -3.05
N ARG A 123 -19.75 -4.93 -3.35
CA ARG A 123 -19.67 -3.51 -3.02
C ARG A 123 -20.99 -2.94 -3.49
N PRO A 124 -21.87 -2.42 -2.61
CA PRO A 124 -23.06 -1.76 -3.11
C PRO A 124 -22.53 -0.73 -4.09
N GLY A 125 -22.95 -0.88 -5.36
CA GLY A 125 -22.53 -0.01 -6.43
C GLY A 125 -22.58 1.40 -5.88
N ARG A 126 -21.51 2.16 -6.12
CA ARG A 126 -21.58 3.61 -5.96
C ARG A 126 -22.88 4.01 -6.64
N ALA A 127 -23.89 4.34 -5.85
CA ALA A 127 -25.16 4.80 -6.35
C ALA A 127 -24.78 5.90 -7.32
N ALA A 128 -25.17 5.71 -8.58
CA ALA A 128 -25.08 6.75 -9.58
C ALA A 128 -25.66 8.00 -8.90
N ALA A 129 -24.83 9.03 -8.74
CA ALA A 129 -25.34 10.33 -8.39
C ALA A 129 -26.43 10.63 -9.43
N PRO A 130 -27.69 10.86 -9.03
CA PRO A 130 -28.71 11.19 -10.00
C PRO A 130 -28.27 12.46 -10.72
N ALA A 131 -28.26 12.40 -12.04
CA ALA A 131 -28.11 13.57 -12.89
C ALA A 131 -29.08 14.67 -12.42
N PRO A 132 -28.64 15.93 -12.34
CA PRO A 132 -29.56 17.01 -12.00
C PRO A 132 -30.61 17.13 -13.11
N ALA A 133 -31.88 17.00 -12.73
CA ALA A 133 -33.02 17.25 -13.59
C ALA A 133 -32.98 18.71 -14.13
N PRO A 134 -33.48 18.95 -15.35
CA PRO A 134 -33.30 20.21 -16.05
C PRO A 134 -34.19 21.31 -15.44
N ALA A 135 -33.56 22.43 -15.08
CA ALA A 135 -34.28 23.65 -14.74
C ALA A 135 -34.85 24.30 -16.01
N ALA A 136 -36.15 24.58 -15.98
CA ALA A 136 -36.88 25.37 -16.97
C ALA A 136 -37.72 26.43 -16.20
N PRO A 137 -38.10 27.56 -16.80
CA PRO A 137 -37.63 28.89 -16.38
C PRO A 137 -38.74 29.83 -15.88
N ALA A 138 -38.39 30.83 -15.06
CA ALA A 138 -39.17 32.06 -14.91
C ALA A 138 -38.24 33.25 -14.56
N ALA A 139 -38.45 34.35 -15.27
CA ALA A 139 -37.62 35.57 -15.35
C ALA A 139 -38.18 36.70 -14.43
N PRO A 140 -37.84 38.01 -14.60
CA PRO A 140 -36.60 38.70 -14.18
C PRO A 140 -36.86 40.04 -13.40
N ALA A 141 -35.92 40.50 -12.55
CA ALA A 141 -35.71 41.91 -12.12
C ALA A 141 -34.51 41.97 -11.14
N ALA A 142 -33.58 42.94 -11.09
CA ALA A 142 -33.36 44.23 -11.74
C ALA A 142 -31.84 44.56 -11.73
N LYS A 143 -31.42 45.47 -12.63
CA LYS A 143 -30.04 45.89 -12.91
C LYS A 143 -29.50 46.97 -11.94
N ALA A 144 -28.23 46.76 -11.52
CA ALA A 144 -27.10 47.73 -11.46
C ALA A 144 -27.14 48.92 -10.46
N PRO A 145 -26.00 49.58 -10.11
CA PRO A 145 -24.69 49.51 -10.77
C PRO A 145 -23.42 49.41 -9.89
N ALA A 146 -22.32 49.24 -10.61
CA ALA A 146 -20.95 49.20 -10.17
C ALA A 146 -20.36 50.56 -9.74
N GLY A 147 -19.33 50.51 -8.88
CA GLY A 147 -18.19 51.43 -8.95
C GLY A 147 -17.71 52.06 -7.64
N ARG A 148 -16.54 51.62 -7.12
CA ARG A 148 -15.37 52.44 -6.70
C ARG A 148 -14.26 51.50 -6.18
N ALA A 149 -13.22 51.18 -6.94
CA ALA A 149 -11.95 51.91 -7.14
C ALA A 149 -10.90 51.78 -6.00
N ARG A 150 -9.77 51.13 -6.37
CA ARG A 150 -8.35 51.36 -5.95
C ARG A 150 -8.00 50.99 -4.50
N THR A 151 -6.93 50.25 -4.19
CA THR A 151 -5.53 50.45 -4.60
C THR A 151 -4.72 49.15 -4.66
N ALA A 152 -4.01 48.94 -5.78
CA ALA A 152 -2.87 48.03 -5.87
C ALA A 152 -1.60 48.76 -5.39
N LYS A 153 -0.81 48.13 -4.51
CA LYS A 153 0.53 48.58 -4.13
C LYS A 153 1.55 47.65 -4.79
N ALA A 154 2.21 48.14 -5.84
CA ALA A 154 3.39 47.52 -6.42
C ALA A 154 4.66 47.97 -5.66
N PRO A 155 5.70 47.13 -5.52
CA PRO A 155 7.05 47.62 -5.30
C PRO A 155 7.79 47.74 -6.65
N ALA A 156 8.31 48.95 -6.88
CA ALA A 156 9.06 49.33 -8.06
C ALA A 156 10.37 48.55 -8.20
N ARG A 157 10.63 48.14 -9.44
CA ARG A 157 11.88 47.56 -9.92
C ARG A 157 12.88 48.71 -10.13
N GLY A 158 13.82 48.86 -9.20
CA GLY A 158 14.91 49.84 -9.29
C GLY A 158 16.07 49.33 -10.14
N ALA A 159 16.55 50.20 -11.03
CA ALA A 159 17.46 49.92 -12.13
C ALA A 159 18.90 49.55 -11.72
N ARG A 160 19.53 48.72 -12.57
CA ARG A 160 20.98 48.53 -12.66
C ARG A 160 21.64 49.86 -13.06
N LYS A 161 22.75 50.22 -12.41
CA LYS A 161 23.73 51.17 -12.96
C LYS A 161 25.07 50.47 -13.23
N PRO A 162 25.85 50.93 -14.23
CA PRO A 162 26.91 50.18 -14.88
C PRO A 162 28.27 50.37 -14.21
N LYS A 163 29.20 49.47 -14.57
CA LYS A 163 30.62 49.51 -14.23
C LYS A 163 31.29 50.76 -14.81
N GLU A 164 32.17 51.40 -14.05
CA GLU A 164 33.25 52.21 -14.59
C GLU A 164 34.53 52.07 -13.74
N LYS A 165 35.66 52.07 -14.45
CA LYS A 165 37.03 51.85 -13.98
C LYS A 165 37.56 53.08 -13.21
N LYS A 166 38.32 52.85 -12.14
CA LYS A 166 39.71 53.32 -12.00
C LYS A 166 40.43 52.50 -10.94
#